data_AF-A0A392PNV8-F1
#
_entry.id   AF-A0A392PNV8-F1
#
_cell.length_a   1.000
_cell.length_b   1.000
_cell.length_c   1.000
_cell.angle_alpha   90.00
_cell.angle_beta   90.00
_cell.angle_gamma   90.00
#
_symmetry.space_group_name_H-M   'P 1'
#
loop_
_entity.id
_entity.type
_entity.pdbx_description
1 polymer ?
#
loop_
_entity_poly.entity_id
_entity_poly.type
_entity_poly.pdbx_seq_one_letter_code
_entity_poly.pdbx_strand_id
1 'polypeptide(L)' 'FNISMPIMIAPTAMQKMAHPEGEYATARAASKAGTIMTLSSWATSSVEEVASTGPGIRFFQLYV' A
#
# COMPACT_ATOMS: atom_id res chain seq x y z
N PHE A 1 12.66 7.94 6.76
CA PHE A 1 11.95 8.26 5.51
C PHE A 1 11.54 9.73 5.57
N ASN A 2 11.69 10.50 4.49
CA ASN A 2 11.14 11.87 4.41
C ASN A 2 9.77 11.77 3.73
N ILE A 3 8.70 12.17 4.42
CA ILE A 3 7.30 12.08 3.95
C ILE A 3 6.60 13.42 4.12
N SER A 4 5.56 13.68 3.33
CA SER A 4 4.86 14.97 3.29
C SER A 4 4.10 15.33 4.58
N MET A 5 3.66 14.31 5.33
CA MET A 5 2.85 14.45 6.54
C MET A 5 3.02 13.25 7.48
N PRO A 6 2.75 13.38 8.79
CA PRO A 6 2.88 12.29 9.76
C PRO A 6 1.66 11.34 9.78
N ILE A 7 1.03 11.11 8.62
CA ILE A 7 -0.16 10.25 8.48
C ILE A 7 0.12 9.21 7.41
N MET A 8 0.04 7.93 7.76
CA MET A 8 0.35 6.79 6.89
C MET A 8 -0.87 5.87 6.73
N ILE A 9 -0.87 5.00 5.71
CA ILE A 9 -1.91 3.99 5.50
C ILE A 9 -1.52 2.70 6.22
N ALA A 10 -2.36 2.28 7.17
CA ALA A 10 -2.21 1.03 7.93
C ALA A 10 -2.45 -0.20 7.03
N PRO A 11 -1.90 -1.38 7.38
CA PRO A 11 -2.16 -2.60 6.63
C PRO A 11 -3.61 -3.04 6.80
N THR A 12 -4.29 -3.34 5.70
CA THR A 12 -5.66 -3.87 5.68
C THR A 12 -5.72 -4.99 4.66
N ALA A 13 -6.29 -6.12 5.05
CA ALA A 13 -6.37 -7.31 4.21
C ALA A 13 -7.40 -7.14 3.07
N MET A 14 -7.16 -7.87 1.97
CA MET A 14 -8.13 -8.14 0.90
C MET A 14 -8.84 -6.91 0.31
N GLN A 15 -8.10 -5.85 -0.06
CA GLN A 15 -8.72 -4.60 -0.53
C GLN A 15 -9.51 -4.76 -1.83
N LYS A 16 -9.24 -5.79 -2.65
CA LYS A 16 -10.06 -6.09 -3.84
C LYS A 16 -11.50 -6.50 -3.51
N MET A 17 -11.81 -6.85 -2.26
CA MET A 17 -13.19 -7.01 -1.80
C MET A 17 -13.95 -5.68 -1.75
N ALA A 18 -13.25 -4.58 -1.48
CA ALA A 18 -13.86 -3.26 -1.37
C ALA A 18 -13.98 -2.56 -2.75
N HIS A 19 -12.98 -2.75 -3.62
CA HIS A 19 -12.96 -2.16 -4.96
C HIS A 19 -12.09 -2.99 -5.90
N PRO A 20 -12.42 -3.17 -7.20
CA PRO A 20 -11.63 -4.01 -8.12
C PRO A 20 -10.14 -3.68 -8.19
N GLU A 21 -9.78 -2.40 -8.04
CA GLU A 21 -8.37 -1.98 -8.03
C GLU A 21 -7.63 -2.24 -6.72
N GLY A 22 -8.34 -2.47 -5.59
CA GLY A 22 -7.77 -2.79 -4.29
C GLY A 22 -6.47 -2.05 -3.95
N GLU A 23 -5.43 -2.83 -3.66
CA GLU A 23 -4.13 -2.31 -3.23
C GLU A 23 -3.43 -1.45 -4.29
N TYR A 24 -3.75 -1.60 -5.59
CA TYR A 24 -3.17 -0.74 -6.63
C TYR A 24 -3.62 0.72 -6.47
N ALA A 25 -4.90 0.93 -6.18
CA ALA A 25 -5.45 2.26 -5.96
C ALA A 25 -4.83 2.90 -4.71
N THR A 26 -4.75 2.13 -3.61
CA THR A 26 -4.15 2.57 -2.35
C THR A 26 -2.67 2.93 -2.51
N ALA A 27 -1.91 2.12 -3.24
CA ALA A 27 -0.49 2.36 -3.50
C ALA A 27 -0.26 3.64 -4.31
N ARG A 28 -1.02 3.83 -5.41
CA ARG A 28 -0.94 5.08 -6.20
C ARG A 28 -1.34 6.30 -5.38
N ALA A 29 -2.38 6.17 -4.55
CA ALA A 29 -2.85 7.24 -3.68
C ALA A 29 -1.79 7.62 -2.63
N ALA A 30 -1.16 6.64 -1.98
CA ALA A 30 -0.10 6.87 -0.99
C ALA A 30 1.12 7.58 -1.63
N SER A 31 1.58 7.09 -2.79
CA SER A 31 2.65 7.73 -3.55
C SER A 31 2.33 9.17 -3.93
N LYS A 32 1.12 9.42 -4.46
CA LYS A 32 0.67 10.76 -4.83
C LYS A 32 0.55 11.70 -3.63
N ALA A 33 0.10 11.17 -2.48
CA ALA A 33 0.03 11.93 -1.23
C ALA A 33 1.42 12.16 -0.60
N GLY A 34 2.47 11.50 -1.07
CA GLY A 34 3.81 11.60 -0.51
C GLY A 34 3.93 10.94 0.86
N THR A 35 3.15 9.89 1.12
CA THR A 35 3.16 9.15 2.39
C THR A 35 3.42 7.65 2.19
N ILE A 36 3.58 6.93 3.31
CA ILE A 36 3.85 5.50 3.35
C ILE A 36 2.55 4.71 3.35
N MET A 37 2.53 3.64 2.56
CA MET A 37 1.55 2.56 2.64
C MET A 37 2.19 1.33 3.29
N THR A 38 1.50 0.72 4.25
CA THR A 38 1.85 -0.63 4.73
C THR A 38 0.96 -1.66 4.02
N LEU A 39 1.56 -2.61 3.32
CA LEU A 39 0.85 -3.72 2.66
C LEU A 39 0.66 -4.87 3.66
N SER A 40 -0.54 -5.45 3.72
CA SER A 40 -0.81 -6.63 4.53
C SER A 40 -0.24 -7.90 3.88
N SER A 41 0.22 -8.87 4.67
CA SER A 41 0.54 -10.21 4.18
C SER A 41 -0.69 -10.95 3.62
N TRP A 42 -1.90 -10.47 3.93
CA TRP A 42 -3.18 -10.98 3.42
C TRP A 42 -3.80 -10.03 2.38
N ALA A 43 -2.97 -9.26 1.67
CA ALA A 43 -3.39 -8.45 0.55
C ALA A 43 -3.87 -9.32 -0.63
N THR A 44 -4.75 -8.76 -1.45
CA THR A 44 -5.22 -9.37 -2.71
C THR A 44 -4.32 -9.05 -3.92
N SER A 45 -3.17 -8.42 -3.66
CA SER A 45 -2.17 -8.08 -4.66
C SER A 45 -0.77 -8.33 -4.06
N SER A 46 0.15 -8.87 -4.86
CA SER A 46 1.51 -9.18 -4.41
C SER A 46 2.34 -7.92 -4.14
N VAL A 47 3.50 -8.08 -3.48
CA VAL A 47 4.44 -6.97 -3.25
C VAL A 47 4.92 -6.39 -4.59
N GLU A 48 5.19 -7.23 -5.59
CA GLU A 48 5.63 -6.86 -6.93
C GLU A 48 4.53 -6.14 -7.71
N GLU A 49 3.29 -6.63 -7.65
CA GLU A 49 2.13 -5.98 -8.25
C GLU A 49 1.93 -4.57 -7.67
N VAL A 50 2.02 -4.44 -6.35
CA VAL A 50 1.93 -3.14 -5.67
C VAL A 50 3.11 -2.24 -6.03
N ALA A 51 4.33 -2.77 -6.11
CA ALA A 51 5.51 -2.01 -6.51
C ALA A 51 5.42 -1.51 -7.96
N SER A 52 4.79 -2.27 -8.86
CA SER A 52 4.60 -1.91 -10.27
C SER A 52 3.76 -0.64 -10.47
N THR A 53 3.00 -0.21 -9.46
CA THR A 53 2.21 1.03 -9.51
C THR A 53 3.03 2.31 -9.58
N GLY A 54 4.35 2.21 -9.36
CA GLY A 54 5.30 3.32 -9.44
C GLY A 54 6.11 3.53 -8.15
N PRO A 55 6.99 4.54 -8.15
CA PRO A 55 7.82 4.86 -6.99
C PRO A 55 6.94 5.24 -5.78
N GLY A 56 7.37 4.83 -4.59
CA GLY A 56 6.65 5.07 -3.34
C GLY A 56 7.30 4.31 -2.19
N ILE A 57 7.29 4.90 -0.99
CA ILE A 57 7.81 4.23 0.21
C ILE A 57 6.72 3.31 0.74
N ARG A 58 7.04 2.02 0.88
CA ARG A 58 6.08 1.00 1.30
C ARG A 58 6.68 0.12 2.38
N PHE A 59 5.87 -0.24 3.36
CA PHE A 59 6.19 -1.26 4.35
C PHE A 59 5.41 -2.54 4.06
N PHE A 60 5.86 -3.64 4.64
CA PHE A 60 5.18 -4.92 4.58
C PHE A 60 4.88 -5.41 5.99
N GLN A 61 3.61 -5.66 6.27
CA GLN A 61 3.15 -6.27 7.52
C GLN A 61 3.19 -7.77 7.36
N LEU A 62 3.90 -8.45 8.26
CA LEU A 62 4.10 -9.89 8.27
C LEU A 62 3.63 -10.48 9.61
N TYR A 63 3.29 -11.78 9.62
CA TYR A 63 3.11 -12.61 10.82
C TYR A 63 4.22 -13.66 10.88
N VAL A 64 4.63 -14.07 12.09
CA VAL A 64 5.56 -15.19 12.33
C VAL A 64 4.78 -16.48 12.46
#